data_AF-A0A8H7RGP0-F1
#
_entry.id   AF-A0A8H7RGP0-F1
#
_cell.length_a   1.000
_cell.length_b   1.000
_cell.length_c   1.000
_cell.angle_alpha   90.00
_cell.angle_beta   90.00
_cell.angle_gamma   90.00
#
_symmetry.space_group_name_H-M   'P 1'
#
loop_
_entity.id
_entity.type
_entity.pdbx_description
1 polymer ?
#
loop_
_entity_poly.entity_id
_entity_poly.type
_entity_poly.pdbx_seq_one_letter_code
_entity_poly.pdbx_strand_id
1 'polypeptide(L)'
;MQNLHRYKKKKGPTKDDYETKIDKQKGKQMRLEQEKAGSSSSSSSAPICGSCKEPGHLNAKSKECLNYKATLSEMLQKDFGGRYSDSLSATCVTLATTHPNHIVENFERRIVYFIQIKLKIVYKDMPKDFLYIMAREYCYEHLLCSNGNPKWPKQFDLVRIAHVNQITDIIQELKNRLLITPTTTNLTASPTKFLSVLGYIISELEPICDNCTDPLDKPRNFSPVPTPSLRWKYISINCRSLATIVKKKSGTTYKENIEQFYSTFDFKKFGFEKKLNFLEELLSPESKVRFMCSMMTDGFGACFVFAR
;
A
#
# COMPACT_ATOMS: atom_id res chain seq x y z
N MET A 1 20.56 -16.78 -29.39
CA MET A 1 20.98 -15.37 -29.18
C MET A 1 20.17 -14.80 -28.03
N GLN A 2 20.83 -14.49 -26.92
CA GLN A 2 20.24 -13.93 -25.70
C GLN A 2 19.88 -12.45 -25.93
N ASN A 3 18.68 -12.02 -25.56
CA ASN A 3 18.36 -10.60 -25.41
C ASN A 3 17.89 -10.34 -23.98
N LEU A 4 18.77 -9.67 -23.22
CA LEU A 4 18.56 -9.20 -21.86
C LEU A 4 17.47 -8.12 -21.80
N HIS A 5 16.51 -8.28 -20.88
CA HIS A 5 15.62 -7.20 -20.48
C HIS A 5 16.38 -6.11 -19.71
N ARG A 6 16.55 -4.94 -20.34
CA ARG A 6 16.97 -3.70 -19.68
C ARG A 6 15.83 -3.20 -18.77
N TYR A 7 16.03 -3.31 -17.46
CA TYR A 7 15.28 -2.54 -16.46
C TYR A 7 15.50 -1.04 -16.68
N LYS A 8 14.43 -0.28 -17.00
CA LYS A 8 14.46 1.19 -16.93
C LYS A 8 14.44 1.61 -15.45
N LYS A 9 15.57 2.11 -14.95
CA LYS A 9 15.63 2.85 -13.67
C LYS A 9 14.64 4.03 -13.71
N LYS A 10 13.73 4.11 -12.74
CA LYS A 10 12.96 5.33 -12.49
C LYS A 10 13.95 6.46 -12.16
N LYS A 11 13.91 7.55 -12.94
CA LYS A 11 14.61 8.81 -12.59
C LYS A 11 14.01 9.32 -11.27
N GLY A 12 14.87 9.61 -10.30
CA GLY A 12 14.48 10.35 -9.10
C GLY A 12 14.07 11.78 -9.45
N PRO A 13 13.44 12.49 -8.51
CA PRO A 13 13.06 13.90 -8.70
C PRO A 13 14.28 14.74 -9.08
N THR A 14 14.11 15.60 -10.07
CA THR A 14 15.12 16.55 -10.53
C THR A 14 15.29 17.70 -9.54
N LYS A 15 16.46 18.36 -9.56
CA LYS A 15 16.85 19.44 -8.63
C LYS A 15 15.80 20.56 -8.52
N ASP A 16 15.08 20.84 -9.60
CA ASP A 16 14.04 21.87 -9.70
C ASP A 16 12.79 21.55 -8.86
N ASP A 17 12.50 20.26 -8.59
CA ASP A 17 11.39 19.83 -7.73
C ASP A 17 11.67 20.11 -6.24
N TYR A 18 12.95 20.24 -5.86
CA TYR A 18 13.36 20.60 -4.50
C TYR A 18 13.25 22.11 -4.26
N GLU A 19 13.65 22.94 -5.23
CA GLU A 19 13.57 24.41 -5.11
C GLU A 19 12.11 24.88 -5.03
N THR A 20 11.21 24.30 -5.83
CA THR A 20 9.78 24.62 -5.81
C THR A 20 9.11 24.29 -4.45
N LYS A 21 9.62 23.28 -3.73
CA LYS A 21 9.12 22.92 -2.38
C LYS A 21 9.68 23.84 -1.30
N ILE A 22 10.94 24.27 -1.42
CA ILE A 22 11.58 25.20 -0.48
C ILE A 22 10.92 26.58 -0.57
N ASP A 23 10.58 27.05 -1.76
CA ASP A 23 9.95 28.37 -1.95
C ASP A 23 8.50 28.42 -1.44
N LYS A 24 7.73 27.32 -1.59
CA LYS A 24 6.41 27.20 -0.96
C LYS A 24 6.48 27.16 0.57
N GLN A 25 7.57 26.66 1.14
CA GLN A 25 7.78 26.62 2.59
C GLN A 25 8.21 28.01 3.12
N LYS A 26 9.10 28.71 2.41
CA LYS A 26 9.51 30.09 2.71
C LYS A 26 8.36 31.08 2.59
N GLY A 27 7.49 30.95 1.58
CA GLY A 27 6.30 31.80 1.43
C GLY A 27 5.28 31.62 2.56
N LYS A 28 5.15 30.41 3.11
CA LYS A 28 4.32 30.14 4.29
C LYS A 28 4.92 30.71 5.57
N GLN A 29 6.24 30.67 5.71
CA GLN A 29 6.95 31.19 6.88
C GLN A 29 6.98 32.72 6.91
N MET A 30 7.18 33.37 5.76
CA MET A 30 7.05 34.84 5.63
C MET A 30 5.62 35.34 5.90
N ARG A 31 4.59 34.57 5.52
CA ARG A 31 3.19 34.93 5.81
C ARG A 31 2.86 34.80 7.31
N LEU A 32 3.45 33.82 8.00
CA LEU A 32 3.38 33.67 9.46
C LEU A 32 4.18 34.74 10.23
N GLU A 33 5.25 35.26 9.64
CA GLU A 33 6.06 36.34 10.22
C GLU A 33 5.45 37.73 9.96
N GLN A 34 4.80 37.96 8.82
CA GLN A 34 4.01 39.18 8.57
C GLN A 34 2.75 39.25 9.46
N GLU A 35 2.11 38.12 9.76
CA GLU A 35 1.02 38.05 10.76
C GLU A 35 1.51 38.28 12.20
N LYS A 36 2.81 38.10 12.49
CA LYS A 36 3.44 38.43 13.78
C LYS A 36 3.97 39.86 13.87
N ALA A 37 4.27 40.51 12.75
CA ALA A 37 4.86 41.85 12.71
C ALA A 37 3.83 42.97 12.45
N GLY A 38 2.62 42.64 11.99
CA GLY A 38 1.56 43.59 11.65
C GLY A 38 0.58 43.91 12.79
N SER A 39 1.06 44.30 13.97
CA SER A 39 0.19 44.80 15.04
C SER A 39 0.91 45.75 16.01
N SER A 40 1.57 46.78 15.46
CA SER A 40 1.85 48.00 16.20
C SER A 40 0.61 48.90 16.24
N SER A 41 -0.40 48.50 17.01
CA SER A 41 -1.40 49.42 17.55
C SER A 41 -1.68 49.04 18.99
N SER A 42 -1.33 49.94 19.89
CA SER A 42 -1.46 49.86 21.34
C SER A 42 -2.89 49.58 21.81
N SER A 43 -3.15 48.35 22.25
CA SER A 43 -4.12 48.05 23.32
C SER A 43 -3.78 46.70 23.95
N SER A 44 -3.40 46.72 25.22
CA SER A 44 -2.90 45.58 26.00
C SER A 44 -4.00 44.62 26.45
N SER A 45 -4.75 44.02 25.53
CA SER A 45 -5.67 42.93 25.84
C SER A 45 -5.10 41.60 25.33
N ALA A 46 -4.89 40.64 26.24
CA ALA A 46 -4.46 39.30 25.86
C ALA A 46 -5.44 38.69 24.84
N PRO A 47 -4.96 37.97 23.82
CA PRO A 47 -5.83 37.37 22.81
C PRO A 47 -6.84 36.42 23.46
N ILE A 48 -8.13 36.62 23.17
CA ILE A 48 -9.23 35.80 23.70
C ILE A 48 -9.58 34.71 22.67
N CYS A 49 -9.67 33.46 23.13
CA CYS A 49 -9.98 32.33 22.28
C CYS A 49 -11.44 32.35 21.82
N GLY A 50 -11.67 32.35 20.51
CA GLY A 50 -13.03 32.33 19.95
C GLY A 50 -13.86 31.08 20.28
N SER A 51 -13.21 30.00 20.74
CA SER A 51 -13.89 28.74 21.08
C SER A 51 -14.25 28.62 22.56
N CYS A 52 -13.30 28.83 23.46
CA CYS A 52 -13.53 28.68 24.91
C CYS A 52 -13.68 30.01 25.66
N LYS A 53 -13.54 31.15 24.97
CA LYS A 53 -13.64 32.52 25.52
C LYS A 53 -12.64 32.87 26.62
N GLU A 54 -11.63 32.04 26.83
CA GLU A 54 -10.55 32.29 27.78
C GLU A 54 -9.41 33.12 27.14
N PRO A 55 -8.75 34.01 27.90
CA PRO A 55 -7.59 34.76 27.44
C PRO A 55 -6.34 33.86 27.33
N GLY A 56 -5.39 34.26 26.49
CA GLY A 56 -4.05 33.65 26.39
C GLY A 56 -3.82 32.73 25.18
N HIS A 57 -4.83 32.47 24.35
CA HIS A 57 -4.69 31.70 23.10
C HIS A 57 -5.77 32.05 22.08
N LEU A 58 -5.55 31.74 20.79
CA LEU A 58 -6.39 32.26 19.70
C LEU A 58 -7.57 31.34 19.31
N ASN A 59 -7.43 30.02 19.44
CA ASN A 59 -8.45 29.08 18.95
C ASN A 59 -8.34 27.69 19.60
N ALA A 60 -9.33 26.83 19.29
CA ALA A 60 -9.44 25.46 19.81
C ALA A 60 -8.32 24.49 19.39
N LYS A 61 -7.41 24.89 18.48
CA LYS A 61 -6.23 24.07 18.14
C LYS A 61 -5.08 24.26 19.12
N SER A 62 -5.15 25.28 19.98
CA SER A 62 -4.18 25.50 21.06
C SER A 62 -4.33 24.43 22.14
N LYS A 63 -3.22 23.90 22.65
CA LYS A 63 -3.24 22.86 23.70
C LYS A 63 -3.75 23.39 25.05
N GLU A 64 -3.71 24.70 25.24
CA GLU A 64 -4.22 25.42 26.40
C GLU A 64 -5.75 25.64 26.35
N CYS A 65 -6.41 25.32 25.24
CA CYS A 65 -7.86 25.48 25.11
C CYS A 65 -8.62 24.33 25.78
N LEU A 66 -9.63 24.64 26.61
CA LEU A 66 -10.52 23.64 27.20
C LEU A 66 -11.26 22.79 26.15
N ASN A 67 -11.47 23.34 24.96
CA ASN A 67 -12.11 22.66 23.82
C ASN A 67 -11.10 21.96 22.90
N TYR A 68 -9.83 21.87 23.28
CA TYR A 68 -8.83 21.18 22.50
C TYR A 68 -9.15 19.70 22.36
N LYS A 69 -9.28 19.24 21.12
CA LYS A 69 -9.36 17.82 20.79
C LYS A 69 -8.01 17.40 20.20
N ALA A 70 -7.28 16.58 20.96
CA ALA A 70 -6.06 15.96 20.46
C ALA A 70 -6.37 15.19 19.17
N THR A 71 -5.51 15.37 18.15
CA THR A 71 -5.57 14.55 16.94
C THR A 71 -5.27 13.09 17.29
N LEU A 72 -5.70 12.14 16.45
CA LEU A 72 -5.34 10.73 16.63
C LEU A 72 -3.83 10.54 16.77
N SER A 73 -3.04 11.32 16.02
CA SER A 73 -1.57 11.31 16.13
C SER A 73 -1.09 11.77 17.51
N GLU A 74 -1.64 12.84 18.07
CA GLU A 74 -1.28 13.34 19.41
C GLU A 74 -1.74 12.41 20.54
N MET A 75 -2.92 11.79 20.40
CA MET A 75 -3.38 10.76 21.33
C MET A 75 -2.45 9.55 21.32
N LEU A 76 -2.10 9.04 20.13
CA LEU A 76 -1.15 7.95 19.99
C LEU A 76 0.25 8.31 20.52
N GLN A 77 0.70 9.56 20.33
CA GLN A 77 1.97 10.04 20.92
C GLN A 77 1.92 10.13 22.44
N LYS A 78 0.77 10.49 23.03
CA LYS A 78 0.57 10.59 24.48
C LYS A 78 0.50 9.22 25.14
N ASP A 79 -0.29 8.32 24.58
CA ASP A 79 -0.58 7.02 25.19
C ASP A 79 0.55 6.02 24.95
N PHE A 80 1.22 6.10 23.80
CA PHE A 80 2.26 5.15 23.43
C PHE A 80 3.66 5.77 23.39
N GLY A 81 3.84 7.07 23.64
CA GLY A 81 5.12 7.76 23.45
C GLY A 81 5.46 7.89 21.96
N GLY A 82 5.87 9.08 21.51
CA GLY A 82 5.96 9.46 20.08
C GLY A 82 6.98 8.73 19.19
N ARG A 83 7.31 7.49 19.50
CA ARG A 83 8.37 6.67 18.93
C ARG A 83 8.04 5.16 18.88
N TYR A 84 7.14 4.65 19.72
CA TYR A 84 6.53 3.31 19.53
C TYR A 84 5.66 3.25 18.25
N SER A 85 5.29 4.44 17.77
CA SER A 85 4.57 4.77 16.56
C SER A 85 5.03 3.99 15.33
N ASP A 86 6.31 3.95 14.97
CA ASP A 86 6.61 3.72 13.56
C ASP A 86 6.42 2.27 13.11
N SER A 87 6.83 1.29 13.93
CA SER A 87 6.61 -0.13 13.65
C SER A 87 5.13 -0.51 13.75
N LEU A 88 4.43 -0.04 14.78
CA LEU A 88 3.00 -0.30 14.96
C LEU A 88 2.18 0.39 13.86
N SER A 89 2.48 1.67 13.58
CA SER A 89 1.85 2.45 12.50
C SER A 89 2.13 1.84 11.14
N ALA A 90 3.35 1.38 10.85
CA ALA A 90 3.65 0.71 9.59
C ALA A 90 2.84 -0.59 9.43
N THR A 91 2.71 -1.37 10.51
CA THR A 91 1.85 -2.56 10.51
C THR A 91 0.37 -2.17 10.34
N CYS A 92 -0.14 -1.18 11.06
CA CYS A 92 -1.51 -0.68 10.93
C CYS A 92 -1.79 -0.14 9.52
N VAL A 93 -0.86 0.61 8.92
CA VAL A 93 -0.94 1.10 7.54
C VAL A 93 -0.95 -0.08 6.58
N THR A 94 -0.08 -1.06 6.77
CA THR A 94 -0.08 -2.27 5.94
C THR A 94 -1.45 -2.95 6.01
N LEU A 95 -1.98 -3.16 7.22
CA LEU A 95 -3.29 -3.77 7.44
C LEU A 95 -4.44 -2.99 6.81
N ALA A 96 -4.45 -1.67 7.00
CA ALA A 96 -5.47 -0.78 6.44
C ALA A 96 -5.41 -0.73 4.91
N THR A 97 -4.22 -0.91 4.33
CA THR A 97 -4.00 -0.83 2.89
C THR A 97 -4.04 -2.18 2.18
N THR A 98 -3.98 -3.32 2.88
CA THR A 98 -3.99 -4.65 2.25
C THR A 98 -5.19 -4.85 1.33
N HIS A 99 -6.40 -4.49 1.79
CA HIS A 99 -7.62 -4.66 1.00
C HIS A 99 -7.67 -3.70 -0.20
N PRO A 100 -7.50 -2.38 -0.02
CA PRO A 100 -7.29 -1.42 -1.11
C PRO A 100 -6.26 -1.85 -2.16
N ASN A 101 -5.05 -2.20 -1.73
CA ASN A 101 -3.94 -2.55 -2.62
C ASN A 101 -4.26 -3.82 -3.41
N HIS A 102 -4.85 -4.82 -2.76
CA HIS A 102 -5.26 -6.04 -3.45
C HIS A 102 -6.26 -5.79 -4.58
N ILE A 103 -7.21 -4.86 -4.40
CA ILE A 103 -8.11 -4.47 -5.49
C ILE A 103 -7.30 -3.81 -6.61
N VAL A 104 -6.52 -2.78 -6.29
CA VAL A 104 -5.76 -1.99 -7.27
C VAL A 104 -4.81 -2.86 -8.09
N GLU A 105 -4.02 -3.69 -7.43
CA GLU A 105 -2.98 -4.54 -8.06
C GLU A 105 -3.57 -5.63 -8.97
N ASN A 106 -4.80 -6.07 -8.69
CA ASN A 106 -5.40 -7.20 -9.39
C ASN A 106 -6.53 -6.81 -10.34
N PHE A 107 -6.97 -5.54 -10.34
CA PHE A 107 -8.15 -5.11 -11.07
C PHE A 107 -8.05 -5.39 -12.57
N GLU A 108 -7.06 -4.82 -13.26
CA GLU A 108 -6.86 -5.01 -14.71
C GLU A 108 -6.83 -6.49 -15.08
N ARG A 109 -6.01 -7.26 -14.36
CA ARG A 109 -5.85 -8.70 -14.61
C ARG A 109 -7.18 -9.45 -14.53
N ARG A 110 -8.05 -9.10 -13.57
CA ARG A 110 -9.36 -9.74 -13.39
C ARG A 110 -10.35 -9.34 -14.47
N ILE A 111 -10.40 -8.06 -14.85
CA ILE A 111 -11.25 -7.60 -15.95
C ILE A 111 -10.83 -8.26 -17.27
N VAL A 112 -9.54 -8.23 -17.59
CA VAL A 112 -9.00 -8.85 -18.82
C VAL A 112 -9.27 -10.35 -18.84
N TYR A 113 -9.09 -11.03 -17.71
CA TYR A 113 -9.40 -12.46 -17.58
C TYR A 113 -10.87 -12.76 -17.85
N PHE A 114 -11.79 -12.02 -17.24
CA PHE A 114 -13.23 -12.17 -17.46
C PHE A 114 -13.61 -11.96 -18.94
N ILE A 115 -13.11 -10.90 -19.55
CA ILE A 115 -13.33 -10.61 -20.97
C ILE A 115 -12.80 -11.77 -21.83
N GLN A 116 -11.61 -12.29 -21.53
CA GLN A 116 -11.04 -13.43 -22.26
C GLN A 116 -11.95 -14.67 -22.19
N ILE A 117 -12.54 -14.96 -21.03
CA ILE A 117 -13.49 -16.08 -20.88
C ILE A 117 -14.74 -15.85 -21.73
N LYS A 118 -15.34 -14.67 -21.68
CA LYS A 118 -16.50 -14.33 -22.52
C LYS A 118 -16.15 -14.40 -24.01
N LEU A 119 -14.99 -13.89 -24.42
CA LEU A 119 -14.52 -13.99 -25.80
C LEU A 119 -14.28 -15.44 -26.25
N LYS A 120 -13.81 -16.33 -25.37
CA LYS A 120 -13.64 -17.77 -25.69
C LYS A 120 -14.98 -18.45 -26.00
N ILE A 121 -16.05 -18.02 -25.33
CA ILE A 121 -17.40 -18.53 -25.59
C ILE A 121 -17.88 -18.11 -26.99
N VAL A 122 -17.59 -16.86 -27.38
CA VAL A 122 -17.95 -16.30 -28.70
C VAL A 122 -17.09 -16.90 -29.82
N TYR A 123 -15.78 -17.05 -29.57
CA TYR A 123 -14.77 -17.43 -30.56
C TYR A 123 -14.07 -18.73 -30.15
N LYS A 124 -14.79 -19.86 -30.24
CA LYS A 124 -14.32 -21.17 -29.77
C LYS A 124 -13.03 -21.64 -30.43
N ASP A 125 -12.84 -21.32 -31.71
CA ASP A 125 -11.70 -21.79 -32.51
C ASP A 125 -10.47 -20.86 -32.48
N MET A 126 -10.54 -19.77 -31.72
CA MET A 126 -9.46 -18.78 -31.70
C MET A 126 -8.39 -19.11 -30.66
N PRO A 127 -7.10 -18.90 -30.97
CA PRO A 127 -6.02 -19.15 -30.02
C PRO A 127 -6.14 -18.31 -28.75
N LYS A 128 -5.78 -18.90 -27.61
CA LYS A 128 -5.84 -18.24 -26.29
C LYS A 128 -5.06 -16.92 -26.23
N ASP A 129 -3.88 -16.89 -26.83
CA ASP A 129 -3.02 -15.70 -26.87
C ASP A 129 -3.66 -14.57 -27.68
N PHE A 130 -4.37 -14.92 -28.76
CA PHE A 130 -5.12 -13.97 -29.56
C PHE A 130 -6.26 -13.35 -28.75
N LEU A 131 -7.03 -14.18 -28.04
CA LEU A 131 -8.12 -13.70 -27.17
C LEU A 131 -7.61 -12.82 -26.03
N TYR A 132 -6.42 -13.10 -25.48
CA TYR A 132 -5.78 -12.27 -24.48
C TYR A 132 -5.41 -10.89 -25.04
N ILE A 133 -4.79 -10.84 -26.21
CA ILE A 133 -4.43 -9.58 -26.89
C ILE A 133 -5.70 -8.76 -27.15
N MET A 134 -6.77 -9.39 -27.63
CA MET A 134 -8.05 -8.70 -27.86
C MET A 134 -8.65 -8.16 -26.56
N ALA A 135 -8.70 -8.98 -25.50
CA ALA A 135 -9.24 -8.57 -24.21
C ALA A 135 -8.47 -7.38 -23.61
N ARG A 136 -7.14 -7.39 -23.74
CA ARG A 136 -6.27 -6.37 -23.15
C ARG A 136 -6.13 -5.11 -24.01
N GLU A 137 -5.72 -5.25 -25.26
CA GLU A 137 -5.37 -4.11 -26.12
C GLU A 137 -6.59 -3.42 -26.73
N TYR A 138 -7.71 -4.14 -26.88
CA TYR A 138 -8.94 -3.57 -27.43
C TYR A 138 -10.01 -3.36 -26.36
N CYS A 139 -10.50 -4.43 -25.74
CA CYS A 139 -11.66 -4.34 -24.85
C CYS A 139 -11.38 -3.53 -23.58
N TYR A 140 -10.26 -3.80 -22.90
CA TYR A 140 -9.90 -3.09 -21.67
C TYR A 140 -9.56 -1.61 -21.94
N GLU A 141 -8.84 -1.31 -23.01
CA GLU A 141 -8.60 0.07 -23.45
C GLU A 141 -9.91 0.81 -23.77
N HIS A 142 -10.90 0.11 -24.35
CA HIS A 142 -12.23 0.67 -24.59
C HIS A 142 -12.98 1.00 -23.28
N LEU A 143 -12.73 0.25 -22.18
CA LEU A 143 -13.25 0.57 -20.85
C LEU A 143 -12.60 1.81 -20.24
N LEU A 144 -11.32 2.08 -20.56
CA LEU A 144 -10.59 3.26 -20.09
C LEU A 144 -10.97 4.54 -20.84
N CYS A 145 -11.38 4.40 -22.09
CA CYS A 145 -11.72 5.53 -22.94
C CYS A 145 -13.19 5.96 -22.76
N SER A 146 -13.38 7.17 -22.24
CA SER A 146 -14.70 7.84 -22.16
C SER A 146 -15.20 8.26 -23.56
N ASN A 147 -14.27 8.71 -24.44
CA ASN A 147 -14.58 9.28 -25.76
C ASN A 147 -13.68 8.74 -26.92
N GLY A 148 -12.95 7.63 -26.71
CA GLY A 148 -11.86 7.22 -27.61
C GLY A 148 -12.19 6.02 -28.51
N ASN A 149 -11.76 6.10 -29.78
CA ASN A 149 -11.70 5.00 -30.74
C ASN A 149 -10.56 4.03 -30.32
N PRO A 150 -10.84 2.91 -29.65
CA PRO A 150 -9.81 1.92 -29.35
C PRO A 150 -9.19 1.41 -30.65
N LYS A 151 -7.88 1.18 -30.64
CA LYS A 151 -7.18 0.66 -31.82
C LYS A 151 -7.36 -0.86 -31.83
N TRP A 152 -7.90 -1.37 -32.93
CA TRP A 152 -7.89 -2.80 -33.19
C TRP A 152 -6.45 -3.33 -33.16
N PRO A 153 -6.21 -4.53 -32.60
CA PRO A 153 -4.89 -5.14 -32.65
C PRO A 153 -4.43 -5.27 -34.11
N LYS A 154 -3.14 -5.03 -34.40
CA LYS A 154 -2.63 -5.04 -35.79
C LYS A 154 -2.81 -6.38 -36.52
N GLN A 155 -3.03 -7.44 -35.75
CA GLN A 155 -3.21 -8.82 -36.22
C GLN A 155 -4.66 -9.11 -36.64
N PHE A 156 -5.52 -8.09 -36.64
CA PHE A 156 -6.96 -8.21 -36.72
C PHE A 156 -7.46 -7.83 -38.12
N ASP A 157 -8.02 -8.81 -38.84
CA ASP A 157 -8.74 -8.58 -40.09
C ASP A 157 -10.23 -8.40 -39.79
N LEU A 158 -10.76 -7.20 -40.04
CA LEU A 158 -12.16 -6.84 -39.78
C LEU A 158 -13.16 -7.71 -40.56
N VAL A 159 -12.71 -8.37 -41.63
CA VAL A 159 -13.53 -9.26 -42.47
C VAL A 159 -13.91 -10.56 -41.75
N ARG A 160 -13.18 -10.96 -40.70
CA ARG A 160 -13.41 -12.22 -39.95
C ARG A 160 -14.46 -12.12 -38.84
N ILE A 161 -15.11 -10.97 -38.65
CA ILE A 161 -15.92 -10.73 -37.46
C ILE A 161 -17.42 -10.88 -37.74
N ALA A 162 -17.95 -12.07 -37.53
CA ALA A 162 -19.41 -12.28 -37.51
C ALA A 162 -20.07 -11.72 -36.22
N HIS A 163 -19.29 -11.39 -35.17
CA HIS A 163 -19.81 -11.15 -33.82
C HIS A 163 -19.28 -9.87 -33.14
N VAL A 164 -19.01 -8.79 -33.88
CA VAL A 164 -18.58 -7.48 -33.32
C VAL A 164 -19.54 -6.97 -32.25
N ASN A 165 -20.85 -7.17 -32.49
CA ASN A 165 -21.89 -6.72 -31.56
C ASN A 165 -21.75 -7.40 -30.20
N GLN A 166 -21.42 -8.69 -30.15
CA GLN A 166 -21.23 -9.41 -28.88
C GLN A 166 -20.01 -8.88 -28.09
N ILE A 167 -18.93 -8.47 -28.78
CA ILE A 167 -17.79 -7.81 -28.11
C ILE A 167 -18.24 -6.47 -27.51
N THR A 168 -19.04 -5.71 -28.27
CA THR A 168 -19.56 -4.41 -27.84
C THR A 168 -20.49 -4.57 -26.64
N ASP A 169 -21.34 -5.58 -26.63
CA ASP A 169 -22.24 -5.90 -25.53
C ASP A 169 -21.47 -6.21 -24.24
N ILE A 170 -20.42 -7.04 -24.31
CA ILE A 170 -19.54 -7.35 -23.16
C ILE A 170 -18.93 -6.06 -22.58
N ILE A 171 -18.41 -5.19 -23.45
CA ILE A 171 -17.79 -3.92 -23.03
C ILE A 171 -18.84 -3.02 -22.38
N GLN A 172 -20.01 -2.89 -23.01
CA GLN A 172 -21.06 -2.01 -22.53
C GLN A 172 -21.64 -2.48 -21.20
N GLU A 173 -21.79 -3.79 -21.02
CA GLU A 173 -22.23 -4.37 -19.76
C GLU A 173 -21.26 -4.02 -18.61
N LEU A 174 -19.95 -4.15 -18.84
CA LEU A 174 -18.94 -3.76 -17.86
C LEU A 174 -18.96 -2.24 -17.61
N LYS A 175 -19.11 -1.41 -18.65
CA LYS A 175 -19.22 0.05 -18.51
C LYS A 175 -20.39 0.46 -17.65
N ASN A 176 -21.56 -0.15 -17.85
CA ASN A 176 -22.78 0.17 -17.10
C ASN A 176 -22.64 -0.12 -15.59
N ARG A 177 -21.74 -1.04 -15.21
CA ARG A 177 -21.49 -1.43 -13.82
C ARG A 177 -20.33 -0.65 -13.18
N LEU A 178 -19.53 0.03 -13.98
CA LEU A 178 -18.44 0.88 -13.51
C LEU A 178 -18.99 2.24 -13.07
N LEU A 179 -18.94 2.52 -11.77
CA LEU A 179 -19.34 3.82 -11.21
C LEU A 179 -18.40 4.95 -11.64
N ILE A 180 -17.14 4.61 -11.90
CA ILE A 180 -16.08 5.51 -12.36
C ILE A 180 -15.16 4.76 -13.32
N THR A 181 -14.53 5.49 -14.24
CA THR A 181 -13.56 4.90 -15.17
C THR A 181 -12.36 4.30 -14.40
N PRO A 182 -11.93 3.06 -14.71
CA PRO A 182 -10.90 2.35 -13.95
C PRO A 182 -9.47 2.78 -14.31
N THR A 183 -9.17 4.08 -14.26
CA THR A 183 -7.80 4.58 -14.38
C THR A 183 -6.99 4.26 -13.13
N THR A 184 -5.66 4.20 -13.24
CA THR A 184 -4.78 4.00 -12.07
C THR A 184 -5.06 5.00 -10.95
N THR A 185 -5.28 6.27 -11.31
CA THR A 185 -5.63 7.34 -10.37
C THR A 185 -6.94 7.03 -9.63
N ASN A 186 -7.99 6.64 -10.36
CA ASN A 186 -9.29 6.35 -9.78
C ASN A 186 -9.27 5.07 -8.94
N LEU A 187 -8.57 4.04 -9.40
CA LEU A 187 -8.36 2.78 -8.68
C LEU A 187 -7.70 3.04 -7.32
N THR A 188 -6.64 3.86 -7.28
CA THR A 188 -5.96 4.20 -6.02
C THR A 188 -6.79 5.13 -5.13
N ALA A 189 -7.50 6.09 -5.71
CA ALA A 189 -8.27 7.08 -4.94
C ALA A 189 -9.56 6.51 -4.33
N SER A 190 -10.19 5.52 -4.97
CA SER A 190 -11.45 4.93 -4.48
C SER A 190 -11.59 3.45 -4.85
N PRO A 191 -10.72 2.55 -4.34
CA PRO A 191 -10.72 1.13 -4.71
C PRO A 191 -12.06 0.43 -4.45
N THR A 192 -12.76 0.82 -3.38
CA THR A 192 -14.04 0.20 -2.99
C THR A 192 -15.15 0.41 -4.00
N LYS A 193 -15.09 1.46 -4.84
CA LYS A 193 -16.06 1.70 -5.92
C LYS A 193 -16.02 0.64 -7.02
N PHE A 194 -14.98 -0.19 -7.05
CA PHE A 194 -14.80 -1.26 -8.02
C PHE A 194 -15.22 -2.65 -7.47
N LEU A 195 -15.63 -2.75 -6.21
CA LEU A 195 -16.05 -4.02 -5.62
C LEU A 195 -17.32 -4.58 -6.28
N SER A 196 -18.26 -3.71 -6.66
CA SER A 196 -19.51 -4.12 -7.31
C SER A 196 -19.26 -4.84 -8.64
N VAL A 197 -18.42 -4.28 -9.51
CA VAL A 197 -18.07 -4.90 -10.80
C VAL A 197 -17.28 -6.19 -10.60
N LEU A 198 -16.39 -6.26 -9.59
CA LEU A 198 -15.69 -7.50 -9.26
C LEU A 198 -16.65 -8.58 -8.75
N GLY A 199 -17.63 -8.22 -7.92
CA GLY A 199 -18.67 -9.13 -7.44
C GLY A 199 -19.53 -9.68 -8.59
N TYR A 200 -19.92 -8.80 -9.52
CA TYR A 200 -20.64 -9.20 -10.73
C TYR A 200 -19.83 -10.17 -11.59
N ILE A 201 -18.53 -9.92 -11.79
CA ILE A 201 -17.67 -10.84 -12.56
C ILE A 201 -17.64 -12.22 -11.92
N ILE A 202 -17.56 -12.29 -10.59
CA ILE A 202 -17.57 -13.57 -9.87
C ILE A 202 -18.89 -14.29 -10.10
N SER A 203 -20.04 -13.60 -9.94
CA SER A 203 -21.36 -14.22 -10.15
C SER A 203 -21.56 -14.73 -11.59
N GLU A 204 -20.93 -14.10 -12.57
CA GLU A 204 -20.97 -14.58 -13.96
C GLU A 204 -20.02 -15.74 -14.24
N LEU A 205 -18.87 -15.79 -13.54
CA LEU A 205 -17.90 -16.87 -13.72
C LEU A 205 -18.33 -18.15 -13.01
N GLU A 206 -19.01 -18.07 -11.87
CA GLU A 206 -19.51 -19.23 -11.12
C GLU A 206 -20.27 -20.24 -11.98
N PRO A 207 -21.35 -19.88 -12.70
CA PRO A 207 -22.08 -20.84 -13.53
C PRO A 207 -21.24 -21.37 -14.70
N ILE A 208 -20.28 -20.60 -15.23
CA ILE A 208 -19.37 -21.07 -16.29
C ILE A 208 -18.42 -22.13 -15.72
N CYS A 209 -17.91 -21.91 -14.49
CA CYS A 209 -17.06 -22.84 -13.78
C CYS A 209 -17.77 -24.15 -13.40
N ASP A 210 -19.03 -24.06 -12.99
CA ASP A 210 -19.81 -25.22 -12.55
C ASP A 210 -20.23 -26.11 -13.73
N ASN A 211 -20.53 -25.50 -14.88
CA ASN A 211 -20.92 -26.22 -16.09
C ASN A 211 -19.72 -26.70 -16.94
N CYS A 212 -18.49 -26.35 -16.59
CA CYS A 212 -17.30 -26.76 -17.34
C CYS A 212 -16.90 -28.20 -16.98
N THR A 213 -16.98 -29.10 -17.96
CA THR A 213 -16.67 -30.53 -17.81
C THR A 213 -15.18 -30.84 -17.96
N ASP A 214 -14.44 -30.04 -18.74
CA ASP A 214 -13.00 -30.24 -18.95
C ASP A 214 -12.19 -29.47 -17.88
N PRO A 215 -11.44 -30.17 -17.01
CA PRO A 215 -10.60 -29.53 -15.99
C PRO A 215 -9.53 -28.58 -16.55
N LEU A 216 -9.05 -28.80 -17.78
CA LEU A 216 -8.03 -27.95 -18.41
C LEU A 216 -8.61 -26.60 -18.87
N ASP A 217 -9.90 -26.59 -19.17
CA ASP A 217 -10.63 -25.44 -19.68
C ASP A 217 -11.48 -24.72 -18.62
N LYS A 218 -11.58 -25.30 -17.42
CA LYS A 218 -12.32 -24.74 -16.30
C LYS A 218 -11.76 -23.36 -15.89
N PRO A 219 -12.59 -22.30 -15.92
CA PRO A 219 -12.16 -20.99 -15.44
C PRO A 219 -11.80 -21.05 -13.95
N ARG A 220 -10.91 -20.15 -13.52
CA ARG A 220 -10.49 -20.02 -12.12
C ARG A 220 -11.28 -18.88 -11.47
N ASN A 221 -12.03 -19.21 -10.43
CA ASN A 221 -12.60 -18.20 -9.55
C ASN A 221 -11.50 -17.44 -8.82
N PHE A 222 -11.79 -16.19 -8.45
CA PHE A 222 -10.89 -15.36 -7.67
C PHE A 222 -11.63 -14.70 -6.51
N SER A 223 -10.91 -14.43 -5.42
CA SER A 223 -11.45 -13.68 -4.30
C SER A 223 -11.31 -12.17 -4.53
N PRO A 224 -12.36 -11.35 -4.29
CA PRO A 224 -12.24 -9.90 -4.38
C PRO A 224 -11.35 -9.35 -3.26
N VAL A 225 -11.30 -10.06 -2.12
CA VAL A 225 -10.49 -9.73 -0.94
C VAL A 225 -9.21 -10.58 -0.88
N PRO A 226 -8.14 -10.10 -0.23
CA PRO A 226 -6.96 -10.90 0.01
C PRO A 226 -7.32 -12.21 0.69
N THR A 227 -6.67 -13.31 0.29
CA THR A 227 -6.84 -14.60 0.99
C THR A 227 -6.45 -14.39 2.46
N PRO A 228 -7.34 -14.70 3.41
CA PRO A 228 -7.00 -14.61 4.82
C PRO A 228 -5.81 -15.52 5.08
N SER A 229 -4.71 -14.94 5.56
CA SER A 229 -3.56 -15.71 5.98
C SER A 229 -3.77 -16.11 7.44
N LEU A 230 -3.60 -17.40 7.74
CA LEU A 230 -3.43 -17.88 9.12
C LEU A 230 -2.07 -17.49 9.69
N ARG A 231 -1.18 -16.89 8.89
CA ARG A 231 0.07 -16.32 9.41
C ARG A 231 -0.31 -15.14 10.30
N TRP A 232 0.06 -15.26 11.57
CA TRP A 232 -0.20 -14.23 12.56
C TRP A 232 0.43 -12.92 12.06
N LYS A 233 -0.28 -11.81 12.25
CA LYS A 233 0.15 -10.49 11.78
C LYS A 233 1.22 -9.98 12.74
N TYR A 234 2.45 -10.42 12.55
CA TYR A 234 3.57 -10.03 13.40
C TYR A 234 3.97 -8.57 13.16
N ILE A 235 4.29 -7.87 14.23
CA ILE A 235 5.04 -6.63 14.21
C ILE A 235 6.51 -6.99 14.10
N SER A 236 7.17 -6.49 13.05
CA SER A 236 8.62 -6.59 12.93
C SER A 236 9.29 -5.47 13.71
N ILE A 237 10.20 -5.87 14.61
CA ILE A 237 11.04 -5.00 15.42
C ILE A 237 12.49 -5.24 15.01
N ASN A 238 13.06 -4.28 14.29
CA ASN A 238 14.50 -4.24 13.96
C ASN A 238 15.26 -3.37 14.98
N CYS A 239 16.59 -3.26 14.85
CA CYS A 239 17.43 -2.48 15.79
C CYS A 239 16.98 -1.03 15.95
N ARG A 240 16.57 -0.39 14.85
CA ARG A 240 16.16 1.01 14.85
C ARG A 240 14.84 1.18 15.61
N SER A 241 13.87 0.32 15.31
CA SER A 241 12.60 0.28 16.03
C SER A 241 12.81 -0.07 17.51
N LEU A 242 13.68 -1.03 17.81
CA LEU A 242 14.01 -1.42 19.18
C LEU A 242 14.64 -0.26 19.95
N ALA A 243 15.60 0.45 19.34
CA ALA A 243 16.32 1.58 19.98
C ALA A 243 15.35 2.67 20.38
N THR A 244 14.40 2.90 19.48
CA THR A 244 13.31 3.84 19.60
C THR A 244 12.36 3.44 20.74
N ILE A 245 12.00 2.16 20.85
CA ILE A 245 11.17 1.60 21.93
C ILE A 245 11.87 1.73 23.29
N VAL A 246 13.16 1.39 23.38
CA VAL A 246 13.92 1.44 24.65
C VAL A 246 14.54 2.81 24.94
N LYS A 247 14.23 3.83 24.13
CA LYS A 247 14.77 5.20 24.25
C LYS A 247 16.31 5.26 24.27
N LYS A 248 16.98 4.39 23.50
CA LYS A 248 18.45 4.37 23.31
C LYS A 248 18.83 4.88 21.92
N LYS A 249 20.10 5.24 21.73
CA LYS A 249 20.66 5.53 20.41
C LYS A 249 20.71 4.24 19.59
N SER A 250 20.34 4.30 18.31
CA SER A 250 20.46 3.14 17.42
C SER A 250 21.92 2.81 17.15
N GLY A 251 22.27 1.54 17.22
CA GLY A 251 23.54 1.04 16.72
C GLY A 251 23.74 1.35 15.23
N THR A 252 24.98 1.60 14.86
CA THR A 252 25.42 1.79 13.47
C THR A 252 26.18 0.59 12.94
N THR A 253 26.75 -0.23 13.83
CA THR A 253 27.47 -1.46 13.49
C THR A 253 26.66 -2.70 13.85
N TYR A 254 27.01 -3.84 13.24
CA TYR A 254 26.40 -5.13 13.57
C TYR A 254 26.56 -5.49 15.05
N LYS A 255 27.75 -5.24 15.61
CA LYS A 255 28.06 -5.49 17.02
C LYS A 255 27.15 -4.69 17.95
N GLU A 256 27.07 -3.38 17.73
CA GLU A 256 26.20 -2.49 18.50
C GLU A 256 24.73 -2.93 18.42
N ASN A 257 24.30 -3.38 17.24
CA ASN A 257 22.95 -3.86 17.01
C ASN A 257 22.63 -5.15 17.79
N ILE A 258 23.53 -6.14 17.81
CA ILE A 258 23.34 -7.35 18.62
C ILE A 258 23.35 -6.99 20.11
N GLU A 259 24.31 -6.20 20.55
CA GLU A 259 24.41 -5.75 21.95
C GLU A 259 23.14 -5.03 22.40
N GLN A 260 22.52 -4.26 21.50
CA GLN A 260 21.27 -3.57 21.79
C GLN A 260 20.12 -4.56 22.03
N PHE A 261 19.95 -5.57 21.17
CA PHE A 261 18.97 -6.65 21.38
C PHE A 261 19.25 -7.40 22.67
N TYR A 262 20.51 -7.78 22.88
CA TYR A 262 20.95 -8.51 24.06
C TYR A 262 20.73 -7.74 25.37
N SER A 263 20.93 -6.42 25.34
CA SER A 263 20.66 -5.55 26.49
C SER A 263 19.16 -5.34 26.77
N THR A 264 18.30 -5.67 25.80
CA THR A 264 16.86 -5.45 25.90
C THR A 264 16.10 -6.71 26.26
N PHE A 265 16.50 -7.86 25.72
CA PHE A 265 15.83 -9.13 25.92
C PHE A 265 16.67 -10.09 26.75
N ASP A 266 16.02 -10.83 27.65
CA ASP A 266 16.67 -11.90 28.39
C ASP A 266 16.79 -13.17 27.53
N PHE A 267 17.87 -13.25 26.74
CA PHE A 267 18.14 -14.39 25.85
C PHE A 267 18.29 -15.73 26.60
N LYS A 268 18.51 -15.73 27.91
CA LYS A 268 18.57 -16.97 28.71
C LYS A 268 17.24 -17.72 28.68
N LYS A 269 16.12 -16.99 28.64
CA LYS A 269 14.78 -17.59 28.52
C LYS A 269 14.53 -18.27 27.17
N PHE A 270 15.41 -18.04 26.19
CA PHE A 270 15.35 -18.64 24.86
C PHE A 270 16.37 -19.77 24.67
N GLY A 271 16.95 -20.29 25.76
CA GLY A 271 17.94 -21.39 25.73
C GLY A 271 19.39 -20.95 25.55
N PHE A 272 19.67 -19.64 25.59
CA PHE A 272 21.04 -19.11 25.53
C PHE A 272 21.57 -18.85 26.96
N GLU A 273 21.99 -19.92 27.64
CA GLU A 273 22.26 -19.92 29.08
C GLU A 273 23.44 -19.04 29.53
N LYS A 274 24.40 -18.75 28.64
CA LYS A 274 25.62 -17.98 28.96
C LYS A 274 25.77 -16.72 28.12
N LYS A 275 25.95 -15.59 28.82
CA LYS A 275 26.10 -14.24 28.25
C LYS A 275 27.28 -14.07 27.31
N LEU A 276 28.42 -14.68 27.63
CA LEU A 276 29.61 -14.62 26.79
C LEU A 276 29.45 -15.50 25.55
N ASN A 277 29.02 -16.76 25.72
CA ASN A 277 28.96 -17.72 24.61
C ASN A 277 28.07 -17.26 23.45
N PHE A 278 26.89 -16.67 23.69
CA PHE A 278 25.99 -16.27 22.60
C PHE A 278 26.48 -15.04 21.83
N LEU A 279 26.96 -14.00 22.53
CA LEU A 279 27.50 -12.82 21.88
C LEU A 279 28.79 -13.15 21.13
N GLU A 280 29.69 -13.93 21.74
CA GLU A 280 30.93 -14.37 21.11
C GLU A 280 30.65 -15.27 19.90
N GLU A 281 29.70 -16.20 20.00
CA GLU A 281 29.30 -17.08 18.90
C GLU A 281 28.69 -16.29 17.73
N LEU A 282 27.82 -15.30 17.98
CA LEU A 282 27.21 -14.51 16.91
C LEU A 282 28.14 -13.46 16.30
N LEU A 283 29.08 -12.95 17.10
CA LEU A 283 30.09 -12.00 16.62
C LEU A 283 31.30 -12.70 16.01
N SER A 284 31.45 -14.01 16.20
CA SER A 284 32.53 -14.80 15.63
C SER A 284 32.47 -14.76 14.09
N PRO A 285 33.59 -14.43 13.42
CA PRO A 285 33.69 -14.51 11.96
C PRO A 285 33.40 -15.91 11.41
N GLU A 286 33.63 -16.95 12.22
CA GLU A 286 33.50 -18.36 11.87
C GLU A 286 32.08 -18.90 12.11
N SER A 287 31.18 -18.07 12.63
CA SER A 287 29.82 -18.47 12.94
C SER A 287 29.03 -18.82 11.69
N LYS A 288 28.44 -20.02 11.69
CA LYS A 288 27.50 -20.49 10.65
C LYS A 288 26.08 -19.97 10.88
N VAL A 289 25.85 -19.18 11.92
CA VAL A 289 24.53 -18.64 12.27
C VAL A 289 24.68 -17.16 12.56
N ARG A 290 24.01 -16.31 11.78
CA ARG A 290 23.97 -14.86 12.01
C ARG A 290 22.60 -14.45 12.50
N PHE A 291 22.57 -13.81 13.66
CA PHE A 291 21.35 -13.15 14.12
C PHE A 291 21.09 -11.93 13.25
N MET A 292 19.91 -11.85 12.63
CA MET A 292 19.53 -10.76 11.72
C MET A 292 19.21 -9.45 12.45
N CYS A 293 19.31 -9.42 13.78
CA CYS A 293 18.94 -8.29 14.61
C CYS A 293 17.50 -7.81 14.32
N SER A 294 16.60 -8.79 14.20
CA SER A 294 15.19 -8.60 13.92
C SER A 294 14.37 -9.61 14.71
N MET A 295 13.25 -9.14 15.24
CA MET A 295 12.27 -9.94 15.95
C MET A 295 10.89 -9.71 15.32
N MET A 296 10.07 -10.74 15.31
CA MET A 296 8.65 -10.68 14.96
C MET A 296 7.82 -11.01 16.19
N THR A 297 6.80 -10.22 16.51
CA THR A 297 5.92 -10.49 17.65
C THR A 297 4.47 -10.18 17.32
N ASP A 298 3.54 -10.98 17.82
CA ASP A 298 2.10 -10.79 17.71
C ASP A 298 1.45 -10.29 19.02
N GLY A 299 2.28 -9.99 20.04
CA GLY A 299 1.85 -9.62 21.38
C GLY A 299 1.73 -10.79 22.36
N PHE A 300 1.75 -12.05 21.88
CA PHE A 300 1.73 -13.27 22.71
C PHE A 300 3.06 -14.05 22.61
N GLY A 301 3.67 -14.07 21.43
CA GLY A 301 4.93 -14.73 21.14
C GLY A 301 5.96 -13.79 20.50
N ALA A 302 7.22 -14.22 20.53
CA ALA A 302 8.33 -13.52 19.90
C ALA A 302 9.21 -14.51 19.13
N CYS A 303 9.47 -14.21 17.86
CA CYS A 303 10.35 -14.99 16.99
C CYS A 303 11.57 -14.15 16.63
N PHE A 304 12.76 -14.63 16.99
CA PHE A 304 14.03 -14.03 16.60
C PHE A 304 14.51 -14.63 15.27
N VAL A 305 14.95 -13.78 14.35
CA VAL A 305 15.34 -14.23 12.99
C VAL A 305 16.84 -14.48 12.93
N PHE A 306 17.21 -15.71 12.59
CA PHE A 306 18.60 -16.12 12.35
C PHE A 306 18.76 -16.56 10.89
N ALA A 307 19.87 -16.17 10.27
CA ALA A 307 20.31 -16.66 8.96
C ALA A 307 21.39 -17.73 9.16
N ARG A 308 21.39 -18.75 8.30
CA ARG A 308 22.45 -19.75 8.18
C ARG A 308 23.14 -19.60 6.84
#